data_AF-W4FV34-F1
#
_entry.id   AF-W4FV34-F1
#
_cell.length_a   1.000
_cell.length_b   1.000
_cell.length_c   1.000
_cell.angle_alpha   90.00
_cell.angle_beta   90.00
_cell.angle_gamma   90.00
#
_symmetry.space_group_name_H-M   'P 1'
#
loop_
_entity.id
_entity.type
_entity.pdbx_description
1 polymer ?
#
loop_
_entity_poly.entity_id
_entity_poly.type
_entity_poly.pdbx_seq_one_letter_code
_entity_poly.pdbx_strand_id
1 'polypeptide(L)'
;MLRVWQTIAAAVATVAAADDTWTSVLALPNITSIETTLTTGTQRYIEVRHGSDSNLTTIEFSSNLTLDGVVLPKSLQKFALNRVNLSAFPYGFQWPSTLKSIDLSRNALTNIPQDIKWPAGLASLSLSDNKLTECVSDLPESISTLNYGGNRLTSIQACQWPKALETLTVSGNALQRMSLSQTWPDGLKELHMDNTELKYVPSTFPEGLRQLHLNKNKIKSFPKKLPSDLQSLSLSYNKIKVLPAHLNRFPKLGVLELANNHLKSLPSDLVLPKDFHILRLSNNNLTSLPPKCNSWLGQINGSIMLDGNQLSALPKKVTFPPETNVARNQLTVLENLSLPKHFNVNENPLERVSRVTVMDGSVWQTSPAVLKSFVLDEKAFKSLDSLMRSYSFFKLGWTVDAATADPACAAESGVIKQVKDISVCVVPDGS
;
A
#
# COMPACT_ATOMS: atom_id res chain seq x y z
N MET A 1 -14.93 31.68 32.63
CA MET A 1 -15.38 30.87 31.47
C MET A 1 -14.91 29.42 31.56
N LEU A 2 -13.60 29.11 31.65
CA LEU A 2 -13.09 27.73 31.68
C LEU A 2 -13.77 26.79 32.71
N ARG A 3 -13.99 27.27 33.95
CA ARG A 3 -14.65 26.47 35.01
C ARG A 3 -16.13 26.19 34.74
N VAL A 4 -16.85 27.09 34.06
CA VAL A 4 -18.26 26.90 33.72
C VAL A 4 -18.41 25.80 32.65
N TRP A 5 -17.50 25.79 31.68
CA TRP A 5 -17.47 24.77 30.63
C TRP A 5 -17.09 23.38 31.15
N GLN A 6 -16.19 23.27 32.14
CA GLN A 6 -15.85 21.98 32.76
C GLN A 6 -17.03 21.37 33.53
N THR A 7 -17.81 22.18 34.25
CA THR A 7 -18.99 21.69 34.98
C THR A 7 -20.12 21.27 34.03
N ILE A 8 -20.31 22.01 32.92
CA ILE A 8 -21.27 21.64 31.87
C ILE A 8 -20.83 20.34 31.16
N ALA A 9 -19.55 20.20 30.81
CA ALA A 9 -19.04 18.99 30.17
C ALA A 9 -19.22 17.75 31.05
N ALA A 10 -18.95 17.85 32.35
CA ALA A 10 -19.15 16.74 33.30
C ALA A 10 -20.63 16.35 33.46
N ALA A 11 -21.54 17.34 33.49
CA ALA A 11 -22.98 17.12 33.58
C ALA A 11 -23.56 16.54 32.26
N VAL A 12 -23.09 17.03 31.11
CA VAL A 12 -23.49 16.51 29.78
C VAL A 12 -22.98 15.08 29.59
N ALA A 13 -21.76 14.77 30.03
CA ALA A 13 -21.21 13.41 29.96
C ALA A 13 -22.01 12.40 30.81
N THR A 14 -22.50 12.81 31.99
CA THR A 14 -23.32 11.95 32.84
C THR A 14 -24.74 11.76 32.31
N VAL A 15 -25.34 12.78 31.70
CA VAL A 15 -26.69 12.69 31.10
C VAL A 15 -26.67 11.92 29.78
N ALA A 16 -25.66 12.16 28.94
CA ALA A 16 -25.58 11.53 27.63
C ALA A 16 -25.23 10.03 27.69
N ALA A 17 -24.55 9.57 28.73
CA ALA A 17 -24.37 8.14 29.00
C ALA A 17 -25.70 7.39 29.26
N ALA A 18 -26.79 8.12 29.54
CA ALA A 18 -28.14 7.61 29.75
C ALA A 18 -29.15 8.09 28.69
N ASP A 19 -28.71 8.83 27.65
CA ASP A 19 -29.57 9.44 26.62
C ASP A 19 -29.55 8.60 25.34
N ASP A 20 -30.56 7.75 25.17
CA ASP A 20 -30.74 6.92 23.99
C ASP A 20 -31.11 7.72 22.71
N THR A 21 -31.33 9.04 22.82
CA THR A 21 -31.83 9.92 21.75
C THR A 21 -30.88 11.05 21.34
N TRP A 22 -29.68 11.13 21.92
CA TRP A 22 -28.66 12.16 21.62
C TRP A 22 -29.08 13.62 21.89
N THR A 23 -30.25 13.86 22.47
CA THR A 23 -30.83 15.20 22.63
C THR A 23 -29.90 16.15 23.39
N SER A 24 -29.26 15.64 24.44
CA SER A 24 -28.29 16.39 25.26
C SER A 24 -27.02 16.78 24.48
N VAL A 25 -26.56 15.92 23.58
CA VAL A 25 -25.39 16.15 22.73
C VAL A 25 -25.66 17.26 21.71
N LEU A 26 -26.86 17.23 21.11
CA LEU A 26 -27.30 18.15 20.07
C LEU A 26 -27.66 19.54 20.62
N ALA A 27 -27.89 19.65 21.93
CA ALA A 27 -28.19 20.91 22.59
C ALA A 27 -26.96 21.82 22.79
N LEU A 28 -25.73 21.34 22.54
CA LEU A 28 -24.54 22.18 22.63
C LEU A 28 -24.59 23.29 21.54
N PRO A 29 -24.26 24.55 21.88
CA PRO A 29 -24.34 25.65 20.91
C PRO A 29 -23.23 25.54 19.86
N ASN A 30 -23.53 25.88 18.60
CA ASN A 30 -22.55 25.99 17.50
C ASN A 30 -21.72 24.72 17.21
N ILE A 31 -22.31 23.53 17.31
CA ILE A 31 -21.64 22.27 16.96
C ILE A 31 -21.22 22.27 15.49
N THR A 32 -19.97 21.96 15.22
CA THR A 32 -19.38 21.90 13.87
C THR A 32 -18.94 20.48 13.48
N SER A 33 -18.62 19.62 14.45
CA SER A 33 -18.24 18.22 14.22
C SER A 33 -18.78 17.31 15.31
N ILE A 34 -19.23 16.12 14.92
CA ILE A 34 -19.55 15.00 15.82
C ILE A 34 -18.78 13.79 15.31
N GLU A 35 -17.93 13.20 16.14
CA GLU A 35 -17.03 12.12 15.73
C GLU A 35 -16.89 11.07 16.82
N THR A 36 -17.01 9.80 16.48
CA THR A 36 -16.67 8.72 17.41
C THR A 36 -15.17 8.63 17.62
N THR A 37 -14.73 8.58 18.87
CA THR A 37 -13.35 8.24 19.23
C THR A 37 -13.32 7.06 20.22
N LEU A 38 -12.30 6.22 20.08
CA LEU A 38 -12.07 5.09 20.97
C LEU A 38 -10.84 5.40 21.82
N THR A 39 -11.05 5.81 23.06
CA THR A 39 -9.98 6.01 24.03
C THR A 39 -9.92 4.80 24.96
N THR A 40 -9.21 3.76 24.51
CA THR A 40 -8.82 2.54 25.26
C THR A 40 -9.93 1.61 25.79
N GLY A 41 -9.70 0.29 25.69
CA GLY A 41 -10.62 -0.72 26.22
C GLY A 41 -11.93 -0.87 25.44
N THR A 42 -13.02 -1.18 26.14
CA THR A 42 -14.38 -1.43 25.60
C THR A 42 -15.28 -0.19 25.62
N GLN A 43 -14.81 0.90 26.23
CA GLN A 43 -15.56 2.15 26.33
C GLN A 43 -15.59 2.86 24.98
N ARG A 44 -16.73 3.46 24.66
CA ARG A 44 -16.95 4.14 23.39
C ARG A 44 -17.30 5.59 23.67
N TYR A 45 -16.66 6.49 22.93
CA TYR A 45 -16.84 7.92 23.13
C TYR A 45 -17.22 8.60 21.82
N ILE A 46 -17.93 9.71 21.95
CA ILE A 46 -18.15 10.67 20.89
C ILE A 46 -17.56 12.01 21.30
N GLU A 47 -16.74 12.53 20.42
CA GLU A 47 -16.19 13.87 20.43
C GLU A 47 -17.11 14.83 19.70
N VAL A 48 -17.46 15.92 20.37
CA VAL A 48 -18.30 16.98 19.85
C VAL A 48 -17.49 18.26 19.85
N ARG A 49 -17.32 18.85 18.67
CA ARG A 49 -16.61 20.13 18.50
C ARG A 49 -17.62 21.24 18.31
N HIS A 50 -17.43 22.36 19.01
CA HIS A 50 -18.34 23.51 18.95
C HIS A 50 -17.59 24.86 18.91
N GLY A 51 -17.94 25.74 17.97
CA GLY A 51 -17.21 27.00 17.78
C GLY A 51 -15.83 26.81 17.12
N SER A 52 -14.74 27.30 17.74
CA SER A 52 -13.37 27.07 17.27
C SER A 52 -12.91 25.63 17.57
N ASP A 53 -11.98 25.07 16.78
CA ASP A 53 -11.48 23.68 16.89
C ASP A 53 -10.87 23.30 18.26
N SER A 54 -10.68 24.28 19.14
CA SER A 54 -10.19 24.11 20.53
C SER A 54 -11.27 23.67 21.53
N ASN A 55 -12.55 23.79 21.19
CA ASN A 55 -13.65 23.52 22.10
C ASN A 55 -14.21 22.12 21.84
N LEU A 56 -13.77 21.18 22.66
CA LEU A 56 -14.07 19.75 22.55
C LEU A 56 -14.86 19.28 23.77
N THR A 57 -15.88 18.47 23.55
CA THR A 57 -16.61 17.76 24.60
C THR A 57 -16.65 16.27 24.25
N THR A 58 -16.23 15.43 25.18
CA THR A 58 -16.20 13.97 25.00
C THR A 58 -17.32 13.35 25.82
N ILE A 59 -18.04 12.43 25.19
CA ILE A 59 -19.26 11.85 25.71
C ILE A 59 -19.17 10.33 25.65
N GLU A 60 -19.26 9.65 26.79
CA GLU A 60 -19.28 8.19 26.85
C GLU A 60 -20.68 7.65 26.53
N PHE A 61 -20.75 6.55 25.79
CA PHE A 61 -22.00 5.84 25.55
C PHE A 61 -21.81 4.32 25.70
N SER A 62 -22.86 3.65 26.18
CA SER A 62 -22.82 2.22 26.53
C SER A 62 -23.72 1.35 25.65
N SER A 63 -24.80 1.91 25.11
CA SER A 63 -25.76 1.23 24.23
C SER A 63 -25.36 1.30 22.75
N ASN A 64 -26.03 0.51 21.90
CA ASN A 64 -25.95 0.71 20.46
C ASN A 64 -26.70 1.98 20.10
N LEU A 65 -26.14 2.78 19.20
CA LEU A 65 -26.75 4.06 18.86
C LEU A 65 -27.83 3.89 17.80
N THR A 66 -28.94 4.58 18.04
CA THR A 66 -30.00 4.81 17.05
C THR A 66 -29.97 6.28 16.63
N LEU A 67 -30.54 6.59 15.47
CA LEU A 67 -30.78 7.97 15.05
C LEU A 67 -32.24 8.39 15.28
N ASP A 68 -33.04 7.57 15.96
CA ASP A 68 -34.47 7.81 16.16
C ASP A 68 -34.67 9.09 16.99
N GLY A 69 -35.47 10.03 16.47
CA GLY A 69 -35.70 11.33 17.12
C GLY A 69 -34.51 12.31 17.08
N VAL A 70 -33.38 11.93 16.48
CA VAL A 70 -32.18 12.78 16.39
C VAL A 70 -32.41 13.93 15.42
N VAL A 71 -32.23 15.16 15.90
CA VAL A 71 -32.23 16.39 15.08
C VAL A 71 -30.84 16.99 15.06
N LEU A 72 -30.15 16.85 13.93
CA LEU A 72 -28.78 17.32 13.79
C LEU A 72 -28.66 18.85 13.78
N PRO A 73 -27.57 19.43 14.31
CA PRO A 73 -27.40 20.88 14.38
C PRO A 73 -27.20 21.49 12.98
N LYS A 74 -27.83 22.65 12.74
CA LYS A 74 -27.75 23.35 11.44
C LYS A 74 -26.36 23.86 11.06
N SER A 75 -25.43 23.95 12.01
CA SER A 75 -24.03 24.37 11.79
C SER A 75 -23.07 23.22 11.52
N LEU A 76 -23.55 21.97 11.60
CA LEU A 76 -22.72 20.78 11.53
C LEU A 76 -22.06 20.63 10.15
N GLN A 77 -20.73 20.49 10.12
CA GLN A 77 -19.96 20.35 8.87
C GLN A 77 -19.40 18.94 8.70
N LYS A 78 -19.16 18.21 9.79
CA LYS A 78 -18.67 16.84 9.77
C LYS A 78 -19.46 15.95 10.73
N PHE A 79 -19.83 14.76 10.26
CA PHE A 79 -20.54 13.76 11.04
C PHE A 79 -19.90 12.39 10.84
N ALA A 80 -19.29 11.84 11.88
CA ALA A 80 -18.62 10.56 11.85
C ALA A 80 -19.09 9.67 13.00
N LEU A 81 -19.93 8.68 12.69
CA LEU A 81 -20.38 7.68 13.65
C LEU A 81 -19.81 6.33 13.29
N ASN A 82 -18.56 6.06 13.64
CA ASN A 82 -17.88 4.82 13.32
C ASN A 82 -17.97 3.81 14.47
N ARG A 83 -18.18 2.52 14.16
CA ARG A 83 -18.20 1.43 15.18
C ARG A 83 -19.26 1.60 16.27
N VAL A 84 -20.41 2.17 15.94
CA VAL A 84 -21.51 2.39 16.90
C VAL A 84 -22.64 1.37 16.78
N ASN A 85 -22.47 0.39 15.88
CA ASN A 85 -23.45 -0.64 15.56
C ASN A 85 -24.77 -0.07 15.03
N LEU A 86 -24.70 1.06 14.32
CA LEU A 86 -25.87 1.64 13.65
C LEU A 86 -26.39 0.65 12.59
N SER A 87 -27.65 0.24 12.70
CA SER A 87 -28.21 -0.82 11.85
C SER A 87 -29.18 -0.31 10.78
N ALA A 88 -29.80 0.84 11.01
CA ALA A 88 -30.72 1.48 10.08
C ALA A 88 -30.81 2.99 10.34
N PHE A 89 -31.37 3.71 9.37
CA PHE A 89 -31.81 5.09 9.53
C PHE A 89 -33.30 5.13 9.91
N PRO A 90 -33.75 6.08 10.74
CA PRO A 90 -35.17 6.32 10.93
C PRO A 90 -35.81 6.86 9.66
N TYR A 91 -37.12 6.60 9.54
CA TYR A 91 -37.94 7.19 8.49
C TYR A 91 -37.90 8.73 8.57
N GLY A 92 -37.67 9.38 7.42
CA GLY A 92 -37.66 10.83 7.33
C GLY A 92 -36.44 11.54 7.94
N PHE A 93 -35.35 10.82 8.27
CA PHE A 93 -34.11 11.41 8.78
C PHE A 93 -33.60 12.53 7.86
N GLN A 94 -33.24 13.69 8.45
CA GLN A 94 -32.81 14.87 7.70
C GLN A 94 -31.35 15.23 8.01
N TRP A 95 -30.57 15.40 6.96
CA TRP A 95 -29.21 15.93 7.07
C TRP A 95 -29.20 17.47 7.02
N PRO A 96 -28.39 18.15 7.84
CA PRO A 96 -28.19 19.59 7.72
C PRO A 96 -27.42 19.93 6.43
N SER A 97 -27.84 21.00 5.74
CA SER A 97 -27.28 21.40 4.44
C SER A 97 -25.81 21.84 4.49
N THR A 98 -25.27 22.12 5.67
CA THR A 98 -23.89 22.54 5.90
C THR A 98 -22.88 21.40 5.94
N LEU A 99 -23.35 20.15 5.96
CA LEU A 99 -22.48 18.97 6.01
C LEU A 99 -21.63 18.86 4.75
N LYS A 100 -20.33 18.66 4.97
CA LYS A 100 -19.32 18.44 3.93
C LYS A 100 -18.77 17.02 3.95
N SER A 101 -18.82 16.34 5.10
CA SER A 101 -18.29 14.99 5.26
C SER A 101 -19.18 14.15 6.17
N ILE A 102 -19.52 12.94 5.70
CA ILE A 102 -20.25 11.92 6.45
C ILE A 102 -19.42 10.64 6.45
N ASP A 103 -19.14 10.11 7.63
CA ASP A 103 -18.50 8.80 7.82
C ASP A 103 -19.35 7.92 8.73
N LEU A 104 -19.90 6.85 8.16
CA LEU A 104 -20.72 5.87 8.85
C LEU A 104 -20.06 4.50 8.77
N SER A 105 -18.73 4.47 8.67
CA SER A 105 -18.00 3.23 8.51
C SER A 105 -18.12 2.31 9.71
N ARG A 106 -17.92 1.01 9.47
CA ARG A 106 -17.84 -0.02 10.53
C ARG A 106 -19.10 -0.10 11.37
N ASN A 107 -20.25 -0.09 10.71
CA ASN A 107 -21.56 -0.22 11.32
C ASN A 107 -22.26 -1.50 10.84
N ALA A 108 -23.57 -1.59 11.05
CA ALA A 108 -24.38 -2.74 10.68
C ALA A 108 -25.43 -2.40 9.62
N LEU A 109 -25.27 -1.28 8.89
CA LEU A 109 -26.22 -0.82 7.88
C LEU A 109 -26.40 -1.86 6.77
N THR A 110 -27.65 -2.24 6.49
CA THR A 110 -27.99 -3.19 5.43
C THR A 110 -28.48 -2.50 4.16
N ASN A 111 -29.04 -1.30 4.29
CA ASN A 111 -29.46 -0.41 3.22
C ASN A 111 -29.35 1.05 3.68
N ILE A 112 -29.56 1.95 2.73
CA ILE A 112 -29.86 3.36 2.99
C ILE A 112 -31.27 3.63 2.43
N PRO A 113 -32.18 4.31 3.16
CA PRO A 113 -33.51 4.63 2.64
C PRO A 113 -33.45 5.42 1.32
N GLN A 114 -34.29 5.07 0.35
CA GLN A 114 -34.31 5.71 -0.97
C GLN A 114 -34.78 7.17 -0.91
N ASP A 115 -35.56 7.54 0.10
CA ASP A 115 -36.08 8.88 0.32
C ASP A 115 -35.09 9.81 1.03
N ILE A 116 -33.92 9.30 1.44
CA ILE A 116 -32.92 10.11 2.14
C ILE A 116 -32.46 11.28 1.28
N LYS A 117 -32.47 12.49 1.85
CA LYS A 117 -32.02 13.71 1.17
C LYS A 117 -30.60 14.05 1.61
N TRP A 118 -29.65 13.75 0.75
CA TRP A 118 -28.24 14.08 0.99
C TRP A 118 -27.99 15.61 0.90
N PRO A 119 -27.06 16.16 1.69
CA PRO A 119 -26.65 17.56 1.57
C PRO A 119 -26.05 17.84 0.19
N ALA A 120 -26.52 18.89 -0.50
CA ALA A 120 -26.07 19.23 -1.85
C ALA A 120 -24.58 19.64 -1.93
N GLY A 121 -23.95 20.00 -0.80
CA GLY A 121 -22.53 20.34 -0.69
C GLY A 121 -21.66 19.23 -0.12
N LEU A 122 -22.19 18.00 0.02
CA LEU A 122 -21.45 16.87 0.58
C LEU A 122 -20.29 16.49 -0.34
N ALA A 123 -19.05 16.55 0.18
CA ALA A 123 -17.85 16.26 -0.58
C ALA A 123 -17.32 14.83 -0.33
N SER A 124 -17.52 14.30 0.88
CA SER A 124 -17.02 12.98 1.27
C SER A 124 -18.11 12.14 1.93
N LEU A 125 -18.27 10.90 1.45
CA LEU A 125 -19.17 9.91 2.03
C LEU A 125 -18.44 8.57 2.21
N SER A 126 -18.37 8.10 3.45
CA SER A 126 -17.88 6.76 3.78
C SER A 126 -19.00 5.91 4.38
N LEU A 127 -19.27 4.78 3.73
CA LEU A 127 -20.20 3.73 4.15
C LEU A 127 -19.47 2.40 4.31
N SER A 128 -18.15 2.43 4.49
CA SER A 128 -17.30 1.24 4.49
C SER A 128 -17.56 0.31 5.67
N ASP A 129 -17.18 -0.95 5.57
CA ASP A 129 -17.32 -1.96 6.62
C ASP A 129 -18.76 -2.05 7.17
N ASN A 130 -19.75 -2.08 6.28
CA ASN A 130 -21.17 -2.26 6.60
C ASN A 130 -21.71 -3.57 6.00
N LYS A 131 -23.02 -3.71 5.84
CA LYS A 131 -23.68 -4.89 5.26
C LYS A 131 -24.48 -4.54 4.00
N LEU A 132 -24.15 -3.44 3.32
CA LEU A 132 -24.86 -2.98 2.12
C LEU A 132 -24.74 -4.01 0.99
N THR A 133 -25.86 -4.28 0.33
CA THR A 133 -25.92 -5.24 -0.80
C THR A 133 -26.06 -4.55 -2.16
N GLU A 134 -26.38 -3.25 -2.16
CA GLU A 134 -26.56 -2.40 -3.32
C GLU A 134 -25.93 -1.01 -3.11
N CYS A 135 -25.65 -0.31 -4.21
CA CYS A 135 -25.24 1.09 -4.19
C CYS A 135 -26.39 1.99 -3.75
N VAL A 136 -26.04 3.13 -3.17
CA VAL A 136 -27.02 4.15 -2.77
C VAL A 136 -27.44 4.96 -4.00
N SER A 137 -28.74 5.23 -4.13
CA SER A 137 -29.29 6.11 -5.17
C SER A 137 -29.19 7.58 -4.77
N ASP A 138 -29.33 8.48 -5.76
CA ASP A 138 -29.51 9.92 -5.53
C ASP A 138 -28.36 10.60 -4.75
N LEU A 139 -27.14 10.11 -4.93
CA LEU A 139 -25.95 10.74 -4.39
C LEU A 139 -25.76 12.14 -5.00
N PRO A 140 -25.38 13.15 -4.21
CA PRO A 140 -25.18 14.50 -4.70
C PRO A 140 -23.94 14.58 -5.59
N GLU A 141 -24.04 15.37 -6.66
CA GLU A 141 -22.98 15.56 -7.68
C GLU A 141 -21.69 16.18 -7.14
N SER A 142 -21.72 16.75 -5.93
CA SER A 142 -20.58 17.36 -5.24
C SER A 142 -19.60 16.36 -4.63
N ILE A 143 -19.97 15.08 -4.51
CA ILE A 143 -19.12 14.07 -3.86
C ILE A 143 -17.86 13.86 -4.70
N SER A 144 -16.71 14.11 -4.08
CA SER A 144 -15.39 13.85 -4.65
C SER A 144 -14.74 12.58 -4.08
N THR A 145 -15.15 12.13 -2.89
CA THR A 145 -14.65 10.90 -2.26
C THR A 145 -15.80 10.01 -1.79
N LEU A 146 -15.83 8.77 -2.30
CA LEU A 146 -16.87 7.80 -1.98
C LEU A 146 -16.25 6.45 -1.59
N ASN A 147 -16.63 5.93 -0.42
CA ASN A 147 -16.10 4.67 0.08
C ASN A 147 -17.22 3.66 0.45
N TYR A 148 -17.32 2.61 -0.35
CA TYR A 148 -18.16 1.43 -0.16
C TYR A 148 -17.39 0.19 0.29
N GLY A 149 -16.12 0.31 0.67
CA GLY A 149 -15.27 -0.83 0.98
C GLY A 149 -15.84 -1.73 2.07
N GLY A 150 -15.55 -3.03 2.07
CA GLY A 150 -15.94 -3.96 3.14
C GLY A 150 -17.46 -4.17 3.29
N ASN A 151 -18.23 -4.07 2.21
CA ASN A 151 -19.66 -4.32 2.19
C ASN A 151 -19.98 -5.70 1.55
N ARG A 152 -21.24 -5.93 1.18
CA ARG A 152 -21.74 -7.16 0.56
C ARG A 152 -22.22 -6.91 -0.88
N LEU A 153 -21.67 -5.89 -1.55
CA LEU A 153 -21.99 -5.61 -2.94
C LEU A 153 -21.56 -6.81 -3.81
N THR A 154 -22.46 -7.29 -4.66
CA THR A 154 -22.17 -8.37 -5.62
C THR A 154 -22.00 -7.86 -7.05
N SER A 155 -22.44 -6.63 -7.32
CA SER A 155 -22.29 -5.92 -8.59
C SER A 155 -22.26 -4.42 -8.34
N ILE A 156 -21.62 -3.69 -9.26
CA ILE A 156 -21.62 -2.22 -9.30
C ILE A 156 -22.15 -1.67 -10.64
N GLN A 157 -22.76 -2.52 -11.45
CA GLN A 157 -23.18 -2.16 -12.81
C GLN A 157 -24.30 -1.11 -12.84
N ALA A 158 -25.19 -1.12 -11.83
CA ALA A 158 -26.30 -0.17 -11.71
C ALA A 158 -25.94 1.08 -10.90
N CYS A 159 -24.70 1.20 -10.40
CA CYS A 159 -24.32 2.33 -9.56
C CYS A 159 -24.20 3.60 -10.40
N GLN A 160 -24.84 4.66 -9.94
CA GLN A 160 -24.72 5.98 -10.52
C GLN A 160 -23.63 6.73 -9.77
N TRP A 161 -22.56 7.07 -10.47
CA TRP A 161 -21.41 7.75 -9.87
C TRP A 161 -21.54 9.27 -10.01
N PRO A 162 -21.31 10.05 -8.93
CA PRO A 162 -21.24 11.50 -9.00
C PRO A 162 -20.19 11.98 -10.00
N LYS A 163 -20.47 13.06 -10.73
CA LYS A 163 -19.57 13.61 -11.76
C LYS A 163 -18.27 14.17 -11.19
N ALA A 164 -18.31 14.73 -9.98
CA ALA A 164 -17.13 15.27 -9.32
C ALA A 164 -16.25 14.20 -8.65
N LEU A 165 -16.60 12.91 -8.76
CA LEU A 165 -15.93 11.84 -8.04
C LEU A 165 -14.48 11.68 -8.51
N GLU A 166 -13.54 11.85 -7.57
CA GLU A 166 -12.11 11.70 -7.82
C GLU A 166 -11.54 10.41 -7.22
N THR A 167 -12.09 9.98 -6.08
CA THR A 167 -11.64 8.78 -5.35
C THR A 167 -12.81 7.87 -5.04
N LEU A 168 -12.73 6.62 -5.50
CA LEU A 168 -13.73 5.58 -5.26
C LEU A 168 -13.09 4.34 -4.65
N THR A 169 -13.66 3.87 -3.54
CA THR A 169 -13.31 2.57 -2.94
C THR A 169 -14.49 1.62 -2.94
N VAL A 170 -14.32 0.46 -3.55
CA VAL A 170 -15.25 -0.68 -3.51
C VAL A 170 -14.56 -1.96 -3.04
N SER A 171 -13.32 -1.86 -2.55
CA SER A 171 -12.52 -2.99 -2.05
C SER A 171 -13.25 -3.85 -1.01
N GLY A 172 -13.00 -5.15 -0.98
CA GLY A 172 -13.61 -6.06 0.01
C GLY A 172 -15.08 -6.40 -0.23
N ASN A 173 -15.62 -6.10 -1.42
CA ASN A 173 -16.95 -6.53 -1.86
C ASN A 173 -16.85 -7.70 -2.83
N ALA A 174 -17.75 -8.69 -2.76
CA ALA A 174 -17.69 -9.88 -3.64
C ALA A 174 -18.24 -9.61 -5.07
N LEU A 175 -17.58 -8.72 -5.84
CA LEU A 175 -17.99 -8.28 -7.18
C LEU A 175 -17.77 -9.34 -8.28
N GLN A 176 -18.08 -10.61 -8.01
CA GLN A 176 -17.80 -11.79 -8.86
C GLN A 176 -18.24 -11.64 -10.33
N ARG A 177 -19.20 -10.75 -10.60
CA ARG A 177 -19.69 -10.39 -11.93
C ARG A 177 -19.49 -8.89 -12.16
N MET A 178 -18.34 -8.52 -12.70
CA MET A 178 -18.13 -7.19 -13.27
C MET A 178 -18.18 -7.27 -14.80
N SER A 179 -18.98 -6.40 -15.41
CA SER A 179 -19.02 -6.25 -16.87
C SER A 179 -17.71 -5.66 -17.38
N LEU A 180 -17.27 -6.09 -18.56
CA LEU A 180 -16.16 -5.44 -19.29
C LEU A 180 -16.50 -4.01 -19.73
N SER A 181 -17.79 -3.65 -19.73
CA SER A 181 -18.34 -2.35 -20.12
C SER A 181 -18.76 -1.49 -18.91
N GLN A 182 -18.14 -1.69 -17.74
CA GLN A 182 -18.42 -0.86 -16.56
C GLN A 182 -18.12 0.61 -16.89
N THR A 183 -19.08 1.48 -16.58
CA THR A 183 -18.93 2.93 -16.70
C THR A 183 -18.39 3.52 -15.40
N TRP A 184 -17.50 4.49 -15.53
CA TRP A 184 -16.87 5.22 -14.43
C TRP A 184 -17.03 6.73 -14.67
N PRO A 185 -16.96 7.56 -13.63
CA PRO A 185 -16.98 9.01 -13.82
C PRO A 185 -15.66 9.48 -14.44
N ASP A 186 -15.73 10.41 -15.40
CA ASP A 186 -14.57 10.89 -16.15
C ASP A 186 -13.49 11.53 -15.26
N GLY A 187 -13.90 12.12 -14.13
CA GLY A 187 -13.02 12.78 -13.16
C GLY A 187 -12.26 11.82 -12.23
N LEU A 188 -12.50 10.51 -12.30
CA LEU A 188 -11.92 9.54 -11.37
C LEU A 188 -10.40 9.45 -11.52
N LYS A 189 -9.68 9.72 -10.43
CA LYS A 189 -8.21 9.69 -10.35
C LYS A 189 -7.70 8.45 -9.62
N GLU A 190 -8.47 7.93 -8.67
CA GLU A 190 -8.06 6.84 -7.80
C GLU A 190 -9.19 5.82 -7.58
N LEU A 191 -8.90 4.56 -7.86
CA LEU A 191 -9.87 3.47 -7.79
C LEU A 191 -9.32 2.29 -7.00
N HIS A 192 -9.99 1.97 -5.89
CA HIS A 192 -9.67 0.81 -5.04
C HIS A 192 -10.68 -0.31 -5.22
N MET A 193 -10.20 -1.45 -5.72
CA MET A 193 -10.98 -2.67 -5.96
C MET A 193 -10.25 -3.92 -5.45
N ASP A 194 -9.47 -3.77 -4.38
CA ASP A 194 -8.76 -4.88 -3.76
C ASP A 194 -9.74 -5.88 -3.16
N ASN A 195 -9.41 -7.17 -3.21
CA ASN A 195 -10.23 -8.23 -2.62
C ASN A 195 -11.69 -8.17 -3.09
N THR A 196 -11.90 -8.05 -4.40
CA THR A 196 -13.25 -8.02 -5.00
C THR A 196 -13.60 -9.28 -5.81
N GLU A 197 -12.79 -10.32 -5.64
CA GLU A 197 -12.91 -11.61 -6.33
C GLU A 197 -12.82 -11.57 -7.86
N LEU A 198 -12.28 -10.49 -8.43
CA LEU A 198 -12.22 -10.30 -9.88
C LEU A 198 -11.37 -11.35 -10.56
N LYS A 199 -11.89 -11.93 -11.64
CA LYS A 199 -11.15 -12.87 -12.51
C LYS A 199 -10.42 -12.16 -13.64
N TYR A 200 -10.90 -10.98 -14.03
CA TYR A 200 -10.41 -10.16 -15.12
C TYR A 200 -10.48 -8.69 -14.73
N VAL A 201 -9.62 -7.88 -15.34
CA VAL A 201 -9.63 -6.42 -15.19
C VAL A 201 -10.56 -5.84 -16.28
N PRO A 202 -11.46 -4.90 -15.95
CA PRO A 202 -12.25 -4.15 -16.94
C PRO A 202 -11.37 -3.47 -17.99
N SER A 203 -11.94 -3.23 -19.17
CA SER A 203 -11.22 -2.57 -20.27
C SER A 203 -11.58 -1.10 -20.48
N THR A 204 -12.52 -0.56 -19.71
CA THR A 204 -13.14 0.76 -19.91
C THR A 204 -12.91 1.69 -18.71
N PHE A 205 -11.66 1.93 -18.32
CA PHE A 205 -11.35 2.91 -17.28
C PHE A 205 -11.33 4.34 -17.83
N PRO A 206 -11.58 5.37 -17.01
CA PRO A 206 -11.48 6.75 -17.45
C PRO A 206 -10.02 7.13 -17.71
N GLU A 207 -9.77 7.95 -18.75
CA GLU A 207 -8.41 8.29 -19.18
C GLU A 207 -7.60 9.02 -18.09
N GLY A 208 -8.28 9.78 -17.20
CA GLY A 208 -7.65 10.52 -16.10
C GLY A 208 -7.25 9.68 -14.88
N LEU A 209 -7.52 8.37 -14.87
CA LEU A 209 -7.21 7.51 -13.74
C LEU A 209 -5.70 7.34 -13.55
N ARG A 210 -5.21 7.65 -12.34
CA ARG A 210 -3.78 7.66 -12.00
C ARG A 210 -3.39 6.47 -11.13
N GLN A 211 -4.29 6.02 -10.27
CA GLN A 211 -4.03 4.92 -9.33
C GLN A 211 -5.12 3.86 -9.43
N LEU A 212 -4.71 2.61 -9.63
CA LEU A 212 -5.61 1.46 -9.73
C LEU A 212 -5.14 0.33 -8.81
N HIS A 213 -5.92 0.05 -7.77
CA HIS A 213 -5.64 -0.99 -6.79
C HIS A 213 -6.52 -2.22 -7.01
N LEU A 214 -5.89 -3.34 -7.33
CA LEU A 214 -6.52 -4.61 -7.69
C LEU A 214 -5.89 -5.79 -6.94
N ASN A 215 -5.33 -5.54 -5.75
CA ASN A 215 -4.68 -6.60 -4.98
C ASN A 215 -5.69 -7.65 -4.52
N LYS A 216 -5.21 -8.85 -4.16
CA LYS A 216 -6.02 -9.91 -3.54
C LYS A 216 -7.24 -10.32 -4.37
N ASN A 217 -7.12 -10.27 -5.70
CA ASN A 217 -8.16 -10.72 -6.63
C ASN A 217 -7.83 -12.12 -7.18
N LYS A 218 -8.60 -12.58 -8.16
CA LYS A 218 -8.43 -13.88 -8.84
C LYS A 218 -7.93 -13.69 -10.29
N ILE A 219 -7.25 -12.57 -10.58
CA ILE A 219 -6.84 -12.16 -11.94
C ILE A 219 -5.73 -13.08 -12.44
N LYS A 220 -5.93 -13.71 -13.60
CA LYS A 220 -4.98 -14.68 -14.18
C LYS A 220 -4.02 -14.09 -15.21
N SER A 221 -4.36 -12.93 -15.78
CA SER A 221 -3.64 -12.33 -16.89
C SER A 221 -3.48 -10.84 -16.67
N PHE A 222 -2.33 -10.30 -17.05
CA PHE A 222 -2.07 -8.87 -17.02
C PHE A 222 -3.06 -8.12 -17.94
N PRO A 223 -3.58 -6.93 -17.55
CA PRO A 223 -4.54 -6.18 -18.36
C PRO A 223 -4.00 -5.78 -19.74
N LYS A 224 -4.82 -5.95 -20.78
CA LYS A 224 -4.44 -5.57 -22.16
C LYS A 224 -4.56 -4.06 -22.40
N LYS A 225 -5.50 -3.39 -21.73
CA LYS A 225 -5.77 -1.95 -21.81
C LYS A 225 -5.74 -1.37 -20.40
N LEU A 226 -5.13 -0.21 -20.26
CA LEU A 226 -5.13 0.63 -19.07
C LEU A 226 -5.13 2.10 -19.54
N PRO A 227 -5.60 3.05 -18.71
CA PRO A 227 -5.57 4.48 -18.99
C PRO A 227 -4.16 4.98 -19.31
N SER A 228 -4.04 5.98 -20.20
CA SER A 228 -2.74 6.55 -20.55
C SER A 228 -2.09 7.29 -19.38
N ASP A 229 -2.91 7.84 -18.47
CA ASP A 229 -2.43 8.60 -17.31
C ASP A 229 -2.15 7.75 -16.07
N LEU A 230 -2.26 6.42 -16.17
CA LEU A 230 -2.03 5.54 -15.04
C LEU A 230 -0.57 5.60 -14.59
N GLN A 231 -0.36 5.94 -13.32
CA GLN A 231 0.94 6.09 -12.67
C GLN A 231 1.26 4.90 -11.76
N SER A 232 0.24 4.32 -11.12
CA SER A 232 0.40 3.21 -10.18
C SER A 232 -0.62 2.11 -10.44
N LEU A 233 -0.12 0.87 -10.53
CA LEU A 233 -0.93 -0.33 -10.68
C LEU A 233 -0.54 -1.37 -9.64
N SER A 234 -1.48 -1.68 -8.74
CA SER A 234 -1.30 -2.75 -7.76
C SER A 234 -2.07 -4.01 -8.16
N LEU A 235 -1.35 -5.10 -8.40
CA LEU A 235 -1.87 -6.41 -8.79
C LEU A 235 -1.32 -7.53 -7.89
N SER A 236 -0.85 -7.21 -6.68
CA SER A 236 -0.30 -8.19 -5.76
C SER A 236 -1.36 -9.18 -5.29
N TYR A 237 -0.97 -10.39 -4.88
CA TYR A 237 -1.89 -11.45 -4.43
C TYR A 237 -2.94 -11.80 -5.49
N ASN A 238 -2.50 -12.00 -6.73
CA ASN A 238 -3.33 -12.47 -7.84
C ASN A 238 -2.80 -13.81 -8.37
N LYS A 239 -3.22 -14.21 -9.58
CA LYS A 239 -2.84 -15.47 -10.22
C LYS A 239 -2.12 -15.24 -11.55
N ILE A 240 -1.46 -14.08 -11.70
CA ILE A 240 -0.81 -13.67 -12.94
C ILE A 240 0.42 -14.55 -13.19
N LYS A 241 0.51 -15.09 -14.40
CA LYS A 241 1.60 -16.01 -14.81
C LYS A 241 2.60 -15.37 -15.77
N VAL A 242 2.20 -14.32 -16.48
CA VAL A 242 3.01 -13.69 -17.53
C VAL A 242 2.88 -12.17 -17.43
N LEU A 243 4.02 -11.48 -17.45
CA LEU A 243 4.13 -10.04 -17.64
C LEU A 243 4.28 -9.74 -19.15
N PRO A 244 3.61 -8.72 -19.72
CA PRO A 244 3.81 -8.35 -21.11
C PRO A 244 5.19 -7.70 -21.34
N ALA A 245 5.75 -7.87 -22.54
CA ALA A 245 7.04 -7.28 -22.90
C ALA A 245 7.01 -5.75 -23.01
N HIS A 246 5.89 -5.15 -23.43
CA HIS A 246 5.79 -3.72 -23.67
C HIS A 246 4.95 -3.03 -22.59
N LEU A 247 5.59 -2.59 -21.50
CA LEU A 247 4.96 -1.74 -20.49
C LEU A 247 4.98 -0.26 -20.86
N ASN A 248 5.88 0.15 -21.77
CA ASN A 248 5.92 1.51 -22.34
C ASN A 248 4.64 1.96 -23.07
N ARG A 249 3.74 1.03 -23.42
CA ARG A 249 2.37 1.37 -23.88
C ARG A 249 1.53 2.08 -22.81
N PHE A 250 1.99 2.09 -21.56
CA PHE A 250 1.44 2.85 -20.44
C PHE A 250 2.47 3.93 -20.05
N PRO A 251 2.47 5.07 -20.75
CA PRO A 251 3.63 5.97 -20.77
C PRO A 251 3.92 6.64 -19.43
N LYS A 252 2.93 6.79 -18.54
CA LYS A 252 3.08 7.40 -17.22
C LYS A 252 3.27 6.40 -16.07
N LEU A 253 3.27 5.09 -16.34
CA LEU A 253 3.33 4.07 -15.29
C LEU A 253 4.70 4.10 -14.58
N GLY A 254 4.71 4.50 -13.31
CA GLY A 254 5.92 4.58 -12.46
C GLY A 254 6.04 3.41 -11.48
N VAL A 255 4.90 2.88 -11.03
CA VAL A 255 4.80 1.84 -9.99
C VAL A 255 4.02 0.64 -10.51
N LEU A 256 4.63 -0.55 -10.43
CA LEU A 256 3.97 -1.82 -10.68
C LEU A 256 4.20 -2.80 -9.54
N GLU A 257 3.11 -3.23 -8.91
CA GLU A 257 3.15 -4.23 -7.84
C GLU A 257 2.54 -5.56 -8.30
N LEU A 258 3.34 -6.61 -8.27
CA LEU A 258 3.00 -7.96 -8.71
C LEU A 258 3.44 -9.00 -7.67
N ALA A 259 3.64 -8.59 -6.42
CA ALA A 259 4.04 -9.50 -5.36
C ALA A 259 3.00 -10.60 -5.14
N ASN A 260 3.40 -11.81 -4.73
CA ASN A 260 2.48 -12.93 -4.50
C ASN A 260 1.63 -13.27 -5.74
N ASN A 261 2.31 -13.50 -6.88
CA ASN A 261 1.70 -14.00 -8.10
C ASN A 261 2.38 -15.33 -8.51
N HIS A 262 2.22 -15.77 -9.75
CA HIS A 262 2.76 -17.02 -10.27
C HIS A 262 3.67 -16.80 -11.49
N LEU A 263 4.39 -15.67 -11.53
CA LEU A 263 5.34 -15.35 -12.59
C LEU A 263 6.49 -16.34 -12.54
N LYS A 264 6.72 -17.08 -13.63
CA LYS A 264 7.85 -18.01 -13.77
C LYS A 264 9.08 -17.40 -14.42
N SER A 265 8.86 -16.38 -15.24
CA SER A 265 9.90 -15.66 -15.97
C SER A 265 9.45 -14.23 -16.26
N LEU A 266 10.43 -13.36 -16.56
CA LEU A 266 10.19 -12.04 -17.13
C LEU A 266 10.51 -12.06 -18.64
N PRO A 267 9.85 -11.23 -19.47
CA PRO A 267 10.16 -11.13 -20.90
C PRO A 267 11.60 -10.70 -21.16
N SER A 268 12.25 -11.30 -22.16
CA SER A 268 13.62 -10.93 -22.54
C SER A 268 13.73 -9.55 -23.19
N ASP A 269 12.63 -9.08 -23.76
CA ASP A 269 12.46 -7.82 -24.48
C ASP A 269 11.57 -6.84 -23.68
N LEU A 270 11.60 -6.93 -22.34
CA LEU A 270 10.85 -6.02 -21.48
C LEU A 270 11.28 -4.56 -21.73
N VAL A 271 10.32 -3.72 -22.09
CA VAL A 271 10.47 -2.27 -22.29
C VAL A 271 9.62 -1.55 -21.25
N LEU A 272 10.29 -0.78 -20.40
CA LEU A 272 9.67 0.08 -19.38
C LEU A 272 9.38 1.48 -19.94
N PRO A 273 8.39 2.20 -19.40
CA PRO A 273 8.23 3.63 -19.67
C PRO A 273 9.38 4.45 -19.04
N LYS A 274 9.55 5.69 -19.51
CA LYS A 274 10.72 6.54 -19.20
C LYS A 274 10.90 6.83 -17.70
N ASP A 275 9.80 7.02 -16.96
CA ASP A 275 9.81 7.44 -15.56
C ASP A 275 9.49 6.27 -14.60
N PHE A 276 9.80 5.04 -15.01
CA PHE A 276 9.53 3.83 -14.23
C PHE A 276 10.48 3.71 -13.04
N HIS A 277 9.94 3.56 -11.83
CA HIS A 277 10.74 3.64 -10.61
C HIS A 277 10.54 2.50 -9.60
N ILE A 278 9.40 1.81 -9.57
CA ILE A 278 9.16 0.70 -8.62
C ILE A 278 8.60 -0.53 -9.32
N LEU A 279 9.32 -1.65 -9.21
CA LEU A 279 8.87 -2.98 -9.63
C LEU A 279 8.88 -3.96 -8.44
N ARG A 280 7.71 -4.35 -7.95
CA ARG A 280 7.58 -5.36 -6.89
C ARG A 280 7.20 -6.71 -7.47
N LEU A 281 8.08 -7.70 -7.36
CA LEU A 281 7.94 -9.07 -7.86
C LEU A 281 8.15 -10.12 -6.76
N SER A 282 8.12 -9.70 -5.49
CA SER A 282 8.33 -10.59 -4.34
C SER A 282 7.36 -11.78 -4.34
N ASN A 283 7.78 -12.93 -3.83
CA ASN A 283 6.95 -14.12 -3.69
C ASN A 283 6.30 -14.55 -5.02
N ASN A 284 7.13 -14.72 -6.06
CA ASN A 284 6.74 -15.31 -7.34
C ASN A 284 7.51 -16.65 -7.54
N ASN A 285 7.55 -17.16 -8.77
CA ASN A 285 8.24 -18.39 -9.13
C ASN A 285 9.40 -18.14 -10.10
N LEU A 286 10.05 -16.96 -10.02
CA LEU A 286 11.16 -16.61 -10.91
C LEU A 286 12.39 -17.45 -10.57
N THR A 287 12.96 -18.14 -11.57
CA THR A 287 14.18 -18.95 -11.42
C THR A 287 15.45 -18.23 -11.90
N SER A 288 15.28 -17.23 -12.77
CA SER A 288 16.36 -16.41 -13.31
C SER A 288 15.82 -15.08 -13.85
N LEU A 289 16.67 -14.06 -13.93
CA LEU A 289 16.42 -12.86 -14.75
C LEU A 289 16.78 -13.14 -16.21
N PRO A 290 16.09 -12.54 -17.21
CA PRO A 290 16.35 -12.81 -18.61
C PRO A 290 17.73 -12.28 -19.06
N PRO A 291 18.38 -12.87 -20.08
CA PRO A 291 19.74 -12.50 -20.50
C PRO A 291 19.93 -11.02 -20.89
N LYS A 292 18.87 -10.39 -21.43
CA LYS A 292 18.89 -8.97 -21.85
C LYS A 292 18.36 -8.02 -20.77
N CYS A 293 18.27 -8.44 -19.50
CA CYS A 293 17.70 -7.62 -18.44
C CYS A 293 18.42 -6.28 -18.22
N ASN A 294 19.70 -6.16 -18.58
CA ASN A 294 20.43 -4.89 -18.48
C ASN A 294 19.77 -3.74 -19.25
N SER A 295 18.98 -4.03 -20.30
CA SER A 295 18.30 -2.98 -21.08
C SER A 295 17.26 -2.23 -20.26
N TRP A 296 16.68 -2.83 -19.22
CA TRP A 296 15.61 -2.23 -18.42
C TRP A 296 15.94 -2.15 -16.92
N LEU A 297 16.77 -3.05 -16.40
CA LEU A 297 17.08 -3.14 -14.97
C LEU A 297 17.71 -1.85 -14.44
N GLY A 298 18.70 -1.31 -15.16
CA GLY A 298 19.34 -0.05 -14.81
C GLY A 298 18.49 1.20 -15.06
N GLN A 299 17.34 1.09 -15.74
CA GLN A 299 16.42 2.21 -15.96
C GLN A 299 15.53 2.48 -14.72
N ILE A 300 15.36 1.48 -13.85
CA ILE A 300 14.54 1.60 -12.64
C ILE A 300 15.34 2.43 -11.62
N ASN A 301 14.95 3.69 -11.44
CA ASN A 301 15.67 4.64 -10.57
C ASN A 301 15.27 4.57 -9.08
N GLY A 302 14.31 3.72 -8.72
CA GLY A 302 13.85 3.52 -7.34
C GLY A 302 14.21 2.13 -6.81
N SER A 303 13.26 1.19 -6.94
CA SER A 303 13.36 -0.10 -6.28
C SER A 303 12.91 -1.30 -7.11
N ILE A 304 13.61 -2.42 -6.92
CA ILE A 304 13.19 -3.73 -7.40
C ILE A 304 13.15 -4.74 -6.25
N MET A 305 11.99 -5.36 -6.06
CA MET A 305 11.79 -6.38 -5.03
C MET A 305 11.61 -7.73 -5.70
N LEU A 306 12.56 -8.64 -5.48
CA LEU A 306 12.63 -10.00 -6.02
C LEU A 306 12.65 -11.05 -4.91
N ASP A 307 12.42 -10.66 -3.66
CA ASP A 307 12.51 -11.55 -2.51
C ASP A 307 11.48 -12.69 -2.56
N GLY A 308 11.80 -13.85 -1.97
CA GLY A 308 10.87 -15.00 -1.96
C GLY A 308 10.65 -15.63 -3.33
N ASN A 309 11.63 -15.56 -4.23
CA ASN A 309 11.62 -16.25 -5.53
C ASN A 309 12.53 -17.49 -5.48
N GLN A 310 12.88 -18.03 -6.65
CA GLN A 310 13.74 -19.21 -6.81
C GLN A 310 14.98 -18.88 -7.64
N LEU A 311 15.45 -17.63 -7.59
CA LEU A 311 16.60 -17.17 -8.36
C LEU A 311 17.85 -17.94 -7.93
N SER A 312 18.47 -18.67 -8.85
CA SER A 312 19.70 -19.44 -8.58
C SER A 312 20.99 -18.66 -8.91
N ALA A 313 20.87 -17.62 -9.73
CA ALA A 313 21.98 -16.74 -10.09
C ALA A 313 21.47 -15.34 -10.42
N LEU A 314 22.34 -14.35 -10.25
CA LEU A 314 22.14 -13.00 -10.75
C LEU A 314 22.92 -12.78 -12.06
N PRO A 315 22.39 -11.97 -12.99
CA PRO A 315 23.08 -11.60 -14.22
C PRO A 315 24.38 -10.83 -13.93
N LYS A 316 25.48 -11.20 -14.61
CA LYS A 316 26.79 -10.56 -14.46
C LYS A 316 26.85 -9.22 -15.23
N LYS A 317 27.68 -8.28 -14.76
CA LYS A 317 27.95 -6.99 -15.43
C LYS A 317 26.69 -6.16 -15.72
N VAL A 318 25.73 -6.16 -14.79
CA VAL A 318 24.53 -5.31 -14.87
C VAL A 318 24.49 -4.31 -13.73
N THR A 319 23.79 -3.21 -13.97
CA THR A 319 23.46 -2.23 -12.93
C THR A 319 22.08 -2.54 -12.36
N PHE A 320 22.03 -2.85 -11.07
CA PHE A 320 20.78 -3.02 -10.34
C PHE A 320 20.25 -1.66 -9.81
N PRO A 321 18.94 -1.53 -9.58
CA PRO A 321 18.33 -0.34 -8.98
C PRO A 321 18.89 -0.05 -7.58
N PRO A 322 18.86 1.21 -7.12
CA PRO A 322 19.42 1.61 -5.82
C PRO A 322 18.91 0.78 -4.64
N GLU A 323 17.61 0.49 -4.62
CA GLU A 323 16.95 -0.37 -3.64
C GLU A 323 16.66 -1.74 -4.26
N THR A 324 17.47 -2.74 -3.94
CA THR A 324 17.32 -4.10 -4.49
C THR A 324 17.18 -5.11 -3.38
N ASN A 325 16.07 -5.85 -3.38
CA ASN A 325 15.85 -6.96 -2.47
C ASN A 325 15.80 -8.29 -3.23
N VAL A 326 16.74 -9.18 -2.97
CA VAL A 326 16.82 -10.55 -3.50
C VAL A 326 16.83 -11.58 -2.37
N ALA A 327 16.37 -11.21 -1.17
CA ALA A 327 16.31 -12.11 -0.04
C ALA A 327 15.47 -13.36 -0.33
N ARG A 328 15.67 -14.46 0.40
CA ARG A 328 14.86 -15.68 0.29
C ARG A 328 14.79 -16.21 -1.15
N ASN A 329 15.97 -16.37 -1.76
CA ASN A 329 16.16 -16.97 -3.08
C ASN A 329 17.11 -18.18 -2.97
N GLN A 330 17.66 -18.66 -4.08
CA GLN A 330 18.58 -19.80 -4.16
C GLN A 330 19.98 -19.37 -4.64
N LEU A 331 20.39 -18.12 -4.34
CA LEU A 331 21.66 -17.58 -4.79
C LEU A 331 22.81 -18.22 -4.02
N THR A 332 23.69 -18.91 -4.73
CA THR A 332 24.91 -19.50 -4.14
C THR A 332 26.16 -18.65 -4.40
N VAL A 333 26.15 -17.86 -5.47
CA VAL A 333 27.29 -17.04 -5.89
C VAL A 333 26.85 -15.64 -6.28
N LEU A 334 27.55 -14.63 -5.76
CA LEU A 334 27.56 -13.27 -6.30
C LEU A 334 28.87 -13.05 -7.05
N GLU A 335 28.81 -12.80 -8.36
CA GLU A 335 30.01 -12.75 -9.19
C GLU A 335 29.93 -11.64 -10.25
N ASN A 336 30.97 -10.80 -10.35
CA ASN A 336 31.06 -9.75 -11.37
C ASN A 336 29.86 -8.79 -11.35
N LEU A 337 29.54 -8.28 -10.15
CA LEU A 337 28.36 -7.47 -9.87
C LEU A 337 28.73 -6.14 -9.22
N SER A 338 28.11 -5.06 -9.68
CA SER A 338 28.07 -3.83 -8.90
C SER A 338 26.91 -3.88 -7.92
N LEU A 339 27.23 -4.00 -6.63
CA LEU A 339 26.22 -4.16 -5.60
C LEU A 339 25.47 -2.82 -5.40
N PRO A 340 24.13 -2.85 -5.32
CA PRO A 340 23.31 -1.67 -5.06
C PRO A 340 23.63 -0.97 -3.75
N LYS A 341 23.20 0.29 -3.67
CA LYS A 341 23.33 1.09 -2.45
C LYS A 341 22.59 0.43 -1.28
N HIS A 342 21.38 -0.07 -1.49
CA HIS A 342 20.63 -0.82 -0.50
C HIS A 342 20.34 -2.20 -1.06
N PHE A 343 21.03 -3.20 -0.51
CA PHE A 343 21.00 -4.55 -1.03
C PHE A 343 20.64 -5.56 0.05
N ASN A 344 19.47 -6.19 -0.07
CA ASN A 344 19.06 -7.26 0.82
C ASN A 344 19.22 -8.62 0.14
N VAL A 345 20.10 -9.45 0.68
CA VAL A 345 20.40 -10.80 0.19
C VAL A 345 20.24 -11.85 1.30
N ASN A 346 19.51 -11.51 2.37
CA ASN A 346 19.19 -12.42 3.46
C ASN A 346 18.61 -13.75 2.96
N GLU A 347 18.82 -14.82 3.72
CA GLU A 347 18.19 -16.13 3.50
C GLU A 347 18.47 -16.68 2.09
N ASN A 348 19.69 -16.50 1.59
CA ASN A 348 20.24 -17.19 0.43
C ASN A 348 21.35 -18.14 0.87
N PRO A 349 21.50 -19.33 0.25
CA PRO A 349 22.58 -20.27 0.53
C PRO A 349 23.90 -19.80 -0.10
N LEU A 350 24.35 -18.59 0.20
CA LEU A 350 25.56 -18.00 -0.37
C LEU A 350 26.79 -18.78 0.07
N GLU A 351 27.56 -19.23 -0.91
CA GLU A 351 28.84 -19.91 -0.73
C GLU A 351 30.01 -19.06 -1.19
N ARG A 352 29.81 -18.15 -2.14
CA ARG A 352 30.91 -17.37 -2.73
C ARG A 352 30.48 -15.96 -3.11
N VAL A 353 31.35 -15.00 -2.84
CA VAL A 353 31.25 -13.63 -3.34
C VAL A 353 32.55 -13.31 -4.04
N SER A 354 32.54 -12.96 -5.32
CA SER A 354 33.77 -12.70 -6.08
C SER A 354 33.60 -11.55 -7.07
N ARG A 355 34.62 -10.69 -7.16
CA ARG A 355 34.68 -9.56 -8.10
C ARG A 355 33.42 -8.69 -8.03
N VAL A 356 32.97 -8.40 -6.81
CA VAL A 356 31.86 -7.47 -6.57
C VAL A 356 32.41 -6.09 -6.24
N THR A 357 31.77 -5.03 -6.76
CA THR A 357 32.15 -3.66 -6.42
C THR A 357 31.26 -3.12 -5.32
N VAL A 358 31.87 -2.50 -4.30
CA VAL A 358 31.17 -1.84 -3.18
C VAL A 358 31.18 -0.34 -3.40
N MET A 359 30.02 0.32 -3.29
CA MET A 359 29.92 1.77 -3.34
C MET A 359 29.94 2.37 -1.93
N ASP A 360 30.49 3.57 -1.77
CA ASP A 360 30.45 4.28 -0.50
C ASP A 360 29.00 4.55 -0.06
N GLY A 361 28.74 4.38 1.24
CA GLY A 361 27.39 4.48 1.80
C GLY A 361 26.46 3.32 1.46
N SER A 362 26.99 2.20 0.94
CA SER A 362 26.19 0.99 0.74
C SER A 362 25.78 0.35 2.06
N VAL A 363 24.53 -0.10 2.13
CA VAL A 363 23.93 -0.83 3.25
C VAL A 363 23.46 -2.18 2.74
N TRP A 364 24.09 -3.24 3.25
CA TRP A 364 23.73 -4.61 2.92
C TRP A 364 23.06 -5.32 4.10
N GLN A 365 21.97 -6.01 3.81
CA GLN A 365 21.31 -6.92 4.74
C GLN A 365 21.71 -8.34 4.33
N THR A 366 22.44 -9.02 5.22
CA THR A 366 23.00 -10.36 5.00
C THR A 366 22.64 -11.30 6.15
N SER A 367 22.36 -12.56 5.83
CA SER A 367 22.22 -13.61 6.83
C SER A 367 23.60 -14.17 7.20
N PRO A 368 23.73 -14.77 8.39
CA PRO A 368 24.93 -15.51 8.74
C PRO A 368 25.24 -16.59 7.68
N ALA A 369 26.47 -16.59 7.16
CA ALA A 369 26.92 -17.58 6.18
C ALA A 369 28.43 -17.80 6.29
N VAL A 370 28.90 -19.02 5.98
CA VAL A 370 30.32 -19.34 5.87
C VAL A 370 30.65 -19.44 4.38
N LEU A 371 31.34 -18.43 3.85
CA LEU A 371 31.72 -18.38 2.45
C LEU A 371 33.00 -19.20 2.21
N LYS A 372 33.06 -19.89 1.08
CA LYS A 372 34.26 -20.54 0.57
C LYS A 372 35.31 -19.51 0.14
N SER A 373 34.86 -18.40 -0.45
CA SER A 373 35.71 -17.24 -0.74
C SER A 373 34.92 -15.95 -0.80
N PHE A 374 35.60 -14.86 -0.43
CA PHE A 374 35.12 -13.48 -0.56
C PHE A 374 36.20 -12.66 -1.25
N VAL A 375 36.02 -12.36 -2.54
CA VAL A 375 37.00 -11.69 -3.39
C VAL A 375 36.51 -10.30 -3.79
N LEU A 376 37.33 -9.28 -3.54
CA LEU A 376 37.11 -7.88 -3.89
C LEU A 376 38.31 -7.33 -4.67
N ASP A 377 38.09 -6.28 -5.46
CA ASP A 377 39.18 -5.45 -5.97
C ASP A 377 39.69 -4.47 -4.89
N GLU A 378 40.79 -3.77 -5.15
CA GLU A 378 41.44 -2.92 -4.16
C GLU A 378 40.56 -1.73 -3.76
N LYS A 379 39.78 -1.19 -4.70
CA LYS A 379 38.84 -0.10 -4.46
C LYS A 379 37.68 -0.55 -3.57
N ALA A 380 37.06 -1.67 -3.90
CA ALA A 380 35.94 -2.26 -3.18
C ALA A 380 36.34 -2.69 -1.77
N PHE A 381 37.56 -3.21 -1.59
CA PHE A 381 38.11 -3.51 -0.26
C PHE A 381 38.23 -2.27 0.62
N LYS A 382 38.75 -1.15 0.07
CA LYS A 382 38.87 0.12 0.82
C LYS A 382 37.51 0.68 1.22
N SER A 383 36.51 0.64 0.34
CA SER A 383 35.14 1.05 0.66
C SER A 383 34.55 0.15 1.76
N LEU A 384 34.72 -1.18 1.68
CA LEU A 384 34.25 -2.10 2.71
C LEU A 384 34.94 -1.85 4.07
N ASP A 385 36.27 -1.70 4.11
CA ASP A 385 37.02 -1.44 5.35
C ASP A 385 36.60 -0.11 6.00
N SER A 386 36.43 0.94 5.19
CA SER A 386 35.90 2.23 5.64
C SER A 386 34.49 2.11 6.23
N LEU A 387 33.57 1.41 5.54
CA LEU A 387 32.21 1.15 6.02
C LEU A 387 32.20 0.36 7.34
N MET A 388 33.03 -0.68 7.45
CA MET A 388 33.08 -1.50 8.66
C MET A 388 33.67 -0.74 9.85
N ARG A 389 34.58 0.22 9.64
CA ARG A 389 35.20 1.02 10.72
C ARG A 389 34.36 2.22 11.15
N SER A 390 33.65 2.87 10.23
CA SER A 390 32.90 4.10 10.49
C SER A 390 31.52 3.89 11.11
N TYR A 391 30.94 2.69 11.01
CA TYR A 391 29.59 2.40 11.52
C TYR A 391 29.58 1.36 12.63
N SER A 392 29.01 1.71 13.79
CA SER A 392 28.77 0.81 14.93
C SER A 392 27.59 -0.16 14.73
N PHE A 393 26.80 0.01 13.67
CA PHE A 393 25.58 -0.78 13.40
C PHE A 393 25.64 -1.66 12.14
N PHE A 394 26.70 -1.57 11.33
CA PHE A 394 26.86 -2.43 10.15
C PHE A 394 27.62 -3.71 10.52
N LYS A 395 26.90 -4.84 10.56
CA LYS A 395 27.48 -6.16 10.79
C LYS A 395 27.21 -7.04 9.59
N LEU A 396 28.27 -7.39 8.86
CA LEU A 396 28.21 -8.43 7.84
C LEU A 396 28.01 -9.78 8.56
N GLY A 397 26.99 -10.54 8.15
CA GLY A 397 26.73 -11.88 8.70
C GLY A 397 27.74 -12.92 8.21
N TRP A 398 28.54 -12.60 7.20
CA TRP A 398 29.43 -13.56 6.56
C TRP A 398 30.74 -13.76 7.33
N THR A 399 31.17 -15.01 7.39
CA THR A 399 32.56 -15.40 7.66
C THR A 399 33.12 -16.09 6.42
N VAL A 400 34.43 -16.33 6.39
CA VAL A 400 35.08 -17.06 5.30
C VAL A 400 35.85 -18.24 5.87
N ASP A 401 35.66 -19.43 5.28
CA ASP A 401 36.41 -20.62 5.64
C ASP A 401 37.87 -20.47 5.20
N ALA A 402 38.78 -20.45 6.19
CA ALA A 402 40.20 -20.29 5.97
C ALA A 402 40.80 -21.41 5.08
N ALA A 403 40.29 -22.64 5.20
CA ALA A 403 40.81 -23.78 4.43
C ALA A 403 40.57 -23.64 2.93
N THR A 404 39.48 -22.96 2.54
CA THR A 404 39.13 -22.72 1.14
C THR A 404 39.54 -21.33 0.64
N ALA A 405 39.72 -20.37 1.54
CA ALA A 405 40.04 -18.98 1.21
C ALA A 405 41.40 -18.84 0.51
N ASP A 406 42.45 -19.42 1.08
CA ASP A 406 43.83 -19.32 0.56
C ASP A 406 43.97 -19.87 -0.87
N PRO A 407 43.57 -21.12 -1.17
CA PRO A 407 43.67 -21.64 -2.53
C PRO A 407 42.77 -20.88 -3.51
N ALA A 408 41.57 -20.44 -3.09
CA ALA A 408 40.69 -19.65 -3.94
C ALA A 408 41.29 -18.27 -4.25
N CYS A 409 41.96 -17.65 -3.27
CA CYS A 409 42.59 -16.34 -3.46
C CYS A 409 43.82 -16.42 -4.35
N ALA A 410 44.67 -17.44 -4.14
CA ALA A 410 45.84 -17.69 -4.98
C ALA A 410 45.45 -17.94 -6.44
N ALA A 411 44.36 -18.67 -6.68
CA ALA A 411 43.84 -18.92 -8.03
C ALA A 411 43.42 -17.63 -8.77
N GLU A 412 43.06 -16.57 -8.04
CA GLU A 412 42.73 -15.26 -8.60
C GLU A 412 43.90 -14.27 -8.58
N SER A 413 45.13 -14.73 -8.28
CA SER A 413 46.33 -13.89 -8.07
C SER A 413 46.15 -12.79 -7.01
N GLY A 414 45.30 -13.03 -6.01
CA GLY A 414 45.00 -12.08 -4.95
C GLY A 414 45.85 -12.28 -3.70
N VAL A 415 45.69 -11.37 -2.74
CA VAL A 415 46.28 -11.43 -1.41
C VAL A 415 45.18 -11.36 -0.36
N ILE A 416 45.20 -12.27 0.62
CA ILE A 416 44.26 -12.23 1.74
C ILE A 416 44.57 -11.02 2.63
N LYS A 417 43.57 -10.18 2.86
CA LYS A 417 43.57 -9.08 3.83
C LYS A 417 42.45 -9.29 4.85
N GLN A 418 42.60 -8.72 6.04
CA GLN A 418 41.60 -8.79 7.09
C GLN A 418 40.81 -7.48 7.21
N VAL A 419 39.49 -7.59 7.36
CA VAL A 419 38.61 -6.48 7.77
C VAL A 419 37.84 -6.92 9.00
N LYS A 420 38.21 -6.35 10.17
CA LYS A 420 37.78 -6.87 11.49
C LYS A 420 38.07 -8.38 11.58
N ASP A 421 37.02 -9.20 11.65
CA ASP A 421 37.11 -10.66 11.83
C ASP A 421 36.88 -11.44 10.51
N ILE A 422 36.91 -10.77 9.36
CA ILE A 422 36.57 -11.34 8.05
C ILE A 422 37.79 -11.35 7.14
N SER A 423 38.11 -12.54 6.62
CA SER A 423 39.15 -12.73 5.61
C SER A 423 38.60 -12.39 4.23
N VAL A 424 39.27 -11.47 3.53
CA VAL A 424 38.87 -11.03 2.18
C VAL A 424 40.06 -11.19 1.24
N CYS A 425 39.88 -11.89 0.13
CA CYS A 425 40.85 -11.93 -0.94
C CYS A 425 40.79 -10.63 -1.74
N VAL A 426 41.92 -9.94 -1.86
CA VAL A 426 41.99 -8.69 -2.63
C VAL A 426 42.82 -8.92 -3.88
N VAL A 427 42.18 -8.74 -5.04
CA VAL A 427 42.80 -8.92 -6.35
C VAL A 427 43.16 -7.57 -6.99
N PRO A 428 44.20 -7.51 -7.84
CA PRO A 428 44.56 -6.28 -8.55
C PRO A 428 43.42 -5.77 -9.44
N ASP A 429 43.25 -4.45 -9.49
CA ASP A 429 42.28 -3.78 -10.35
C ASP A 429 42.52 -4.16 -11.83
N GLY A 430 41.47 -4.61 -12.54
CA GLY A 430 41.53 -4.92 -13.97
C GLY A 430 41.86 -6.37 -14.36
N SER A 431 41.79 -7.32 -13.43
CA SER A 431 41.89 -8.77 -13.70
C SER A 431 40.58 -9.44 -14.10
#